data_AF-A0A556R1H3-F1
#
_entry.id   AF-A0A556R1H3-F1
#
_cell.length_a   1.000
_cell.length_b   1.000
_cell.length_c   1.000
_cell.angle_alpha   90.00
_cell.angle_beta   90.00
_cell.angle_gamma   90.00
#
_symmetry.space_group_name_H-M   'P 1'
#
loop_
_entity.id
_entity.type
_entity.pdbx_description
1 polymer ?
#
loop_
_entity_poly.entity_id
_entity_poly.type
_entity_poly.pdbx_seq_one_letter_code
_entity_poly.pdbx_strand_id
1 'polypeptide(L)'
;MTRWAGSLTNRPGPHVVVIGCLIAAAIGAAILLIDIGNPVLCVTGLAVFDASCFGSQTADQVAVVSIDPPQSDNYSSVYLTLYFATGAIDSSLVTPILSIWGWTGVALVGVVLPAAGALIQLLSRRLKSLIR
;
A
#
# COMPACT_ATOMS: atom_id res chain seq x y z
N MET A 1 -0.70 30.49 -18.73
CA MET A 1 -0.22 29.63 -19.84
C MET A 1 -0.20 28.21 -19.31
N THR A 2 -0.89 27.19 -19.81
CA THR A 2 -1.79 27.02 -20.96
C THR A 2 -2.58 25.72 -20.71
N ARG A 3 -3.92 25.79 -20.77
CA ARG A 3 -4.79 24.90 -21.57
C ARG A 3 -4.57 23.37 -21.56
N TRP A 4 -4.01 22.77 -20.51
CA TRP A 4 -4.00 21.31 -20.29
C TRP A 4 -5.03 20.85 -19.23
N ALA A 5 -5.92 21.75 -18.84
CA ALA A 5 -6.82 21.60 -17.68
C ALA A 5 -8.13 20.84 -17.95
N GLY A 6 -8.24 20.09 -19.07
CA GLY A 6 -9.55 19.54 -19.49
C GLY A 6 -9.59 18.09 -19.98
N SER A 7 -8.47 17.45 -20.34
CA SER A 7 -8.49 16.07 -20.87
C SER A 7 -7.88 15.02 -19.92
N LEU A 8 -7.46 15.44 -18.73
CA LEU A 8 -6.94 14.56 -17.67
C LEU A 8 -8.03 14.04 -16.72
N THR A 9 -9.30 14.22 -17.08
CA THR A 9 -10.47 13.74 -16.33
C THR A 9 -10.55 12.22 -16.22
N ASN A 10 -9.67 11.49 -16.95
CA ASN A 10 -9.52 10.04 -16.89
C ASN A 10 -8.24 9.57 -16.16
N ARG A 11 -7.51 10.46 -15.46
CA ARG A 11 -6.43 9.98 -14.60
C ARG A 11 -7.06 9.22 -13.42
N PRO A 12 -6.67 7.96 -13.17
CA PRO A 12 -7.10 7.27 -11.96
C PRO A 12 -6.76 8.18 -10.78
N GLY A 13 -7.78 8.58 -10.02
CA GLY A 13 -7.55 9.39 -8.82
C GLY A 13 -6.56 8.68 -7.89
N PRO A 14 -5.88 9.40 -6.98
CA PRO A 14 -4.85 8.83 -6.10
C PRO A 14 -5.28 7.51 -5.44
N HIS A 15 -6.54 7.46 -5.03
CA HIS A 15 -7.13 6.28 -4.42
C HIS A 15 -7.23 5.04 -5.32
N VAL A 16 -7.34 5.17 -6.66
CA VAL A 16 -7.42 4.03 -7.58
C VAL A 16 -6.04 3.40 -7.74
N VAL A 17 -5.01 4.25 -7.78
CA VAL A 17 -3.61 3.83 -7.74
C VAL A 17 -3.33 3.06 -6.45
N VAL A 18 -3.72 3.61 -5.30
CA VAL A 18 -3.56 2.94 -4.00
C VAL A 18 -4.22 1.54 -3.98
N ILE A 19 -5.48 1.41 -4.42
CA ILE A 19 -6.14 0.09 -4.47
C ILE A 19 -5.39 -0.88 -5.39
N GLY A 20 -4.97 -0.41 -6.57
CA GLY A 20 -4.20 -1.23 -7.51
C GLY A 20 -2.88 -1.71 -6.91
N CYS A 21 -2.15 -0.81 -6.25
CA CYS A 21 -0.93 -1.13 -5.53
C CYS A 21 -1.18 -2.12 -4.38
N LEU A 22 -2.23 -1.96 -3.58
CA LEU A 22 -2.54 -2.89 -2.49
C LEU A 22 -2.88 -4.30 -3.01
N ILE A 23 -3.61 -4.40 -4.13
CA ILE A 23 -3.90 -5.69 -4.78
C ILE A 23 -2.59 -6.30 -5.33
N ALA A 24 -1.77 -5.52 -6.00
CA ALA A 24 -0.49 -5.97 -6.54
C ALA A 24 0.49 -6.42 -5.44
N ALA A 25 0.51 -5.73 -4.30
CA ALA A 25 1.27 -6.13 -3.11
C ALA A 25 0.78 -7.49 -2.59
N ALA A 26 -0.54 -7.68 -2.45
CA ALA A 26 -1.10 -8.97 -2.03
C ALA A 26 -0.72 -10.10 -3.00
N ILE A 27 -0.70 -9.84 -4.32
CA ILE A 27 -0.27 -10.80 -5.33
C ILE A 27 1.23 -11.10 -5.20
N GLY A 28 2.07 -10.07 -5.04
CA GLY A 28 3.52 -10.22 -4.83
C GLY A 28 3.84 -11.09 -3.62
N ALA A 29 3.17 -10.85 -2.50
CA ALA A 29 3.30 -11.67 -1.29
C ALA A 29 2.75 -13.09 -1.48
N ALA A 30 1.67 -13.27 -2.26
CA ALA A 30 1.11 -14.60 -2.54
C ALA A 30 2.05 -15.46 -3.40
N ILE A 31 2.85 -14.85 -4.29
CA ILE A 31 3.88 -15.57 -5.04
C ILE A 31 4.90 -16.21 -4.08
N LEU A 32 5.25 -15.54 -2.98
CA LEU A 32 6.19 -16.04 -1.98
C LEU A 32 5.64 -17.27 -1.21
N LEU A 33 4.32 -17.48 -1.22
CA LEU A 33 3.69 -18.66 -0.60
C LEU A 33 3.78 -19.91 -1.48
N ILE A 34 4.11 -19.79 -2.77
CA ILE A 34 4.17 -20.91 -3.70
C ILE A 34 5.38 -21.80 -3.40
N ASP A 35 6.58 -21.21 -3.44
CA ASP A 35 7.82 -21.87 -3.08
C ASP A 35 8.89 -20.82 -2.78
N ILE A 36 9.17 -20.64 -1.49
CA ILE A 36 10.21 -19.70 -1.02
C ILE A 36 11.64 -20.21 -1.30
N GLY A 37 11.80 -21.50 -1.61
CA GLY A 37 13.08 -22.08 -2.01
C GLY A 37 13.46 -21.72 -3.45
N ASN A 38 12.51 -21.27 -4.27
CA ASN A 38 12.77 -20.90 -5.65
C ASN A 38 13.22 -19.44 -5.76
N PRO A 39 14.49 -19.18 -6.14
CA PRO A 39 15.02 -17.82 -6.18
C PRO A 39 14.30 -16.93 -7.21
N VAL A 40 13.78 -17.50 -8.29
CA VAL A 40 13.06 -16.74 -9.34
C VAL A 40 11.72 -16.24 -8.79
N LEU A 41 10.98 -17.10 -8.08
CA LEU A 41 9.71 -16.72 -7.45
C LEU A 41 9.94 -15.72 -6.33
N CYS A 42 10.98 -15.91 -5.52
CA CYS A 42 11.35 -14.96 -4.46
C CYS A 42 11.67 -13.57 -5.01
N VAL A 43 12.56 -13.49 -6.01
CA VAL A 43 12.92 -12.19 -6.62
C VAL A 43 11.70 -11.54 -7.27
N THR A 44 10.89 -12.31 -7.99
CA THR A 44 9.69 -11.77 -8.67
C THR A 44 8.65 -11.29 -7.66
N GLY A 45 8.33 -12.11 -6.66
CA GLY A 45 7.35 -11.78 -5.63
C GLY A 45 7.77 -10.56 -4.82
N LEU A 46 9.03 -10.50 -4.40
CA LEU A 46 9.57 -9.38 -3.63
C LEU A 46 9.65 -8.09 -4.46
N ALA A 47 10.07 -8.17 -5.73
CA ALA A 47 10.11 -7.00 -6.60
C ALA A 47 8.70 -6.41 -6.84
N VAL A 48 7.71 -7.28 -7.07
CA VAL A 48 6.31 -6.85 -7.22
C VAL A 48 5.78 -6.25 -5.92
N PHE A 49 6.06 -6.88 -4.79
CA PHE A 49 5.66 -6.39 -3.48
C PHE A 49 6.24 -4.99 -3.18
N ASP A 50 7.55 -4.82 -3.35
CA ASP A 50 8.24 -3.55 -3.08
C ASP A 50 7.78 -2.44 -4.01
N ALA A 51 7.70 -2.70 -5.32
CA ALA A 51 7.21 -1.72 -6.29
C ALA A 51 5.78 -1.26 -5.96
N SER A 52 4.95 -2.19 -5.49
CA SER A 52 3.58 -1.90 -5.06
C SER A 52 3.54 -1.04 -3.79
N CYS A 53 4.38 -1.36 -2.80
CA CYS A 53 4.51 -0.57 -1.57
C CYS A 53 4.96 0.88 -1.87
N PHE A 54 5.98 1.07 -2.71
CA PHE A 54 6.42 2.40 -3.13
C PHE A 54 5.34 3.16 -3.91
N GLY A 55 4.62 2.47 -4.79
CA GLY A 55 3.51 3.04 -5.54
C GLY A 55 2.38 3.54 -4.64
N SER A 56 1.97 2.72 -3.65
CA SER A 56 0.96 3.10 -2.66
C SER A 56 1.44 4.26 -1.80
N GLN A 57 2.65 4.18 -1.26
CA GLN A 57 3.23 5.22 -0.41
C GLN A 57 3.28 6.57 -1.12
N THR A 58 3.74 6.58 -2.37
CA THR A 58 3.81 7.82 -3.16
C THR A 58 2.42 8.42 -3.40
N ALA A 59 1.43 7.58 -3.71
CA ALA A 59 0.06 8.03 -3.95
C ALA A 59 -0.61 8.56 -2.67
N ASP A 60 -0.40 7.89 -1.53
CA ASP A 60 -0.91 8.32 -0.22
C ASP A 60 -0.26 9.62 0.23
N GLN A 61 1.06 9.77 0.05
CA GLN A 61 1.77 11.00 0.40
C GLN A 61 1.25 12.19 -0.40
N VAL A 62 1.08 12.03 -1.72
CA VAL A 62 0.50 13.08 -2.58
C VAL A 62 -0.93 13.42 -2.12
N ALA A 63 -1.73 12.41 -1.78
CA ALA A 63 -3.09 12.63 -1.30
C ALA A 63 -3.12 13.40 0.02
N VAL A 64 -2.31 13.00 1.01
CA VAL A 64 -2.26 13.63 2.35
C VAL A 64 -1.77 15.07 2.28
N VAL A 65 -0.69 15.33 1.53
CA VAL A 65 -0.14 16.68 1.41
C VAL A 65 -1.06 17.61 0.62
N SER A 66 -1.90 17.07 -0.28
CA SER A 66 -2.88 17.86 -1.04
C SER A 66 -4.11 18.29 -0.25
N ILE A 67 -4.29 17.82 1.00
CA ILE A 67 -5.43 18.17 1.86
C ILE A 67 -5.48 19.69 2.11
N ASP A 68 -4.34 20.28 2.46
CA ASP A 68 -4.20 21.72 2.67
C ASP A 68 -2.79 22.18 2.25
N PRO A 69 -2.61 22.66 1.01
CA PRO A 69 -1.29 22.96 0.45
C PRO A 69 -0.44 23.97 1.27
N PRO A 70 -1.02 25.04 1.85
CA PRO A 70 -0.31 25.92 2.80
C PRO A 70 0.29 25.23 4.02
N GLN A 71 -0.25 24.09 4.45
CA GLN A 71 0.21 23.32 5.60
C GLN A 71 0.86 21.98 5.20
N SER A 72 1.26 21.85 3.94
CA SER A 72 1.84 20.63 3.36
C SER A 72 2.97 20.00 4.21
N ASP A 73 3.85 20.82 4.77
CA ASP A 73 4.95 20.37 5.65
C ASP A 73 4.45 19.72 6.96
N ASN A 74 3.39 20.26 7.54
CA ASN A 74 2.76 19.70 8.75
C ASN A 74 2.12 18.34 8.44
N TYR A 75 1.35 18.25 7.35
CA TYR A 75 0.71 17.01 6.93
C TYR A 75 1.74 15.91 6.58
N SER A 76 2.83 16.27 5.91
CA SER A 76 3.94 15.36 5.62
C SER A 76 4.59 14.83 6.89
N SER A 77 4.84 15.72 7.87
CA SER A 77 5.45 15.34 9.15
C SER A 77 4.58 14.38 9.96
N VAL A 78 3.27 14.64 10.00
CA VAL A 78 2.29 13.74 10.65
C VAL A 78 2.25 12.39 9.94
N TYR A 79 2.22 12.38 8.60
CA TYR A 79 2.25 11.15 7.82
C TYR A 79 3.49 10.31 8.11
N LEU A 80 4.69 10.91 8.06
CA LEU A 80 5.94 10.21 8.32
C LEU A 80 6.03 9.70 9.76
N THR A 81 5.51 10.45 10.72
CA THR A 81 5.45 10.01 12.12
C THR A 81 4.63 8.74 12.27
N LEU A 82 3.44 8.69 11.65
CA LEU A 82 2.60 7.50 11.64
C LEU A 82 3.26 6.33 10.90
N TYR A 83 3.86 6.61 9.73
CA TYR A 83 4.56 5.62 8.92
C TYR A 83 5.69 4.94 9.70
N PHE A 84 6.55 5.71 10.37
CA PHE A 84 7.65 5.16 11.18
C PHE A 84 7.15 4.47 12.45
N ALA A 85 6.09 4.97 13.10
CA ALA A 85 5.50 4.33 14.27
C ALA A 85 4.96 2.93 13.93
N THR A 86 4.22 2.80 12.82
CA THR A 86 3.75 1.50 12.32
C THR A 86 4.92 0.60 11.94
N GLY A 87 5.95 1.13 11.25
CA GLY A 87 7.14 0.35 10.90
C GLY A 87 7.90 -0.21 12.11
N ALA A 88 7.95 0.54 13.21
CA ALA A 88 8.53 0.07 14.47
C ALA A 88 7.71 -1.06 15.10
N ILE A 89 6.37 -0.95 15.08
CA ILE A 89 5.46 -2.00 15.55
C ILE A 89 5.67 -3.28 14.73
N ASP A 90 5.63 -3.19 13.41
CA ASP A 90 5.76 -4.35 12.52
C ASP A 90 7.14 -5.03 12.66
N SER A 91 8.20 -4.23 12.83
CA SER A 91 9.56 -4.74 13.09
C SER A 91 9.66 -5.53 14.40
N SER A 92 8.85 -5.19 15.41
CA SER A 92 8.79 -5.97 16.65
C SER A 92 8.01 -7.28 16.49
N LEU A 93 7.01 -7.31 15.59
CA LEU A 93 6.14 -8.46 15.34
C LEU A 93 6.75 -9.48 14.38
N VAL A 94 7.65 -9.08 13.48
CA VAL A 94 8.22 -10.00 12.48
C VAL A 94 8.97 -11.17 13.10
N THR A 95 9.74 -10.93 14.17
CA THR A 95 10.54 -11.96 14.86
C THR A 95 9.67 -13.06 15.46
N PRO A 96 8.64 -12.77 16.29
CA PRO A 96 7.75 -13.82 16.81
C PRO A 96 6.93 -14.50 15.72
N ILE A 97 6.51 -13.80 14.67
CA ILE A 97 5.80 -14.42 13.54
C ILE A 97 6.71 -15.44 12.84
N LEU A 98 7.96 -15.05 12.56
CA LEU A 98 8.94 -15.92 11.91
C LEU A 98 9.30 -17.13 12.79
N SER A 99 9.38 -16.97 14.10
CA SER A 99 9.75 -18.08 15.00
C SER A 99 8.63 -19.12 15.17
N ILE A 100 7.36 -18.70 15.16
CA ILE A 100 6.21 -19.60 15.38
C ILE A 100 5.71 -20.18 14.04
N TRP A 101 5.61 -19.35 13.01
CA TRP A 101 4.98 -19.70 11.73
C TRP A 101 5.95 -19.75 10.54
N GLY A 102 7.23 -19.47 10.78
CA GLY A 102 8.23 -19.45 9.72
C GLY A 102 7.96 -18.37 8.68
N TRP A 103 8.60 -18.53 7.53
CA TRP A 103 8.43 -17.62 6.41
C TRP A 103 7.02 -17.60 5.84
N THR A 104 6.29 -18.72 5.94
CA THR A 104 4.89 -18.79 5.54
C THR A 104 4.03 -17.81 6.33
N GLY A 105 4.29 -17.67 7.64
CA GLY A 105 3.61 -16.67 8.47
C GLY A 105 3.87 -15.24 8.02
N VAL A 106 5.13 -14.91 7.70
CA VAL A 106 5.52 -13.58 7.21
C VAL A 106 4.85 -13.28 5.87
N ALA A 107 4.89 -14.22 4.93
CA ALA A 107 4.25 -14.07 3.62
C ALA A 107 2.72 -13.96 3.73
N LEU A 108 2.08 -14.72 4.64
CA LEU A 108 0.64 -14.59 4.91
C LEU A 108 0.26 -13.20 5.41
N VAL A 109 1.04 -12.63 6.33
CA VAL A 109 0.81 -11.25 6.79
C VAL A 109 0.95 -10.25 5.63
N GLY A 110 1.95 -10.46 4.75
CA GLY A 110 2.14 -9.69 3.52
C GLY A 110 0.99 -9.81 2.52
N VAL A 111 0.19 -10.88 2.56
CA VAL A 111 -1.04 -11.01 1.74
C VAL A 111 -2.23 -10.35 2.44
N VAL A 112 -2.42 -10.65 3.73
CA VAL A 112 -3.64 -10.29 4.48
C VAL A 112 -3.74 -8.79 4.69
N LEU A 113 -2.65 -8.11 5.07
CA LEU A 113 -2.71 -6.67 5.37
C LEU A 113 -3.03 -5.83 4.12
N PRO A 114 -2.37 -6.00 2.96
CA PRO A 114 -2.73 -5.25 1.75
C PRO A 114 -4.12 -5.60 1.23
N ALA A 115 -4.53 -6.88 1.31
CA ALA A 115 -5.88 -7.30 0.92
C ALA A 115 -6.97 -6.65 1.79
N ALA A 116 -6.75 -6.59 3.12
CA ALA A 116 -7.65 -5.91 4.04
C ALA A 116 -7.71 -4.40 3.75
N GLY A 117 -6.56 -3.76 3.50
CA GLY A 117 -6.48 -2.36 3.10
C GLY A 117 -7.27 -2.08 1.81
N ALA A 118 -7.09 -2.91 0.78
CA ALA A 118 -7.83 -2.79 -0.47
C ALA A 118 -9.35 -2.93 -0.25
N LEU A 119 -9.76 -3.89 0.57
CA LEU A 119 -11.17 -4.11 0.92
C LEU A 119 -11.76 -2.91 1.66
N ILE A 120 -11.08 -2.39 2.68
CA ILE A 120 -11.50 -1.21 3.45
C ILE A 120 -11.67 0.00 2.51
N GLN A 121 -10.73 0.21 1.59
CA GLN A 121 -10.77 1.31 0.64
C GLN A 121 -11.96 1.16 -0.34
N LEU A 122 -12.24 -0.06 -0.80
CA LEU A 122 -13.38 -0.36 -1.67
C LEU A 122 -14.72 -0.15 -0.95
N LEU A 123 -14.85 -0.64 0.29
CA LEU A 123 -16.05 -0.49 1.10
C LEU A 123 -16.32 0.99 1.44
N SER A 124 -15.29 1.73 1.84
CA SER A 124 -15.38 3.17 2.13
C SER A 124 -15.88 3.97 0.93
N ARG A 125 -15.48 3.58 -0.29
CA ARG A 125 -15.97 4.20 -1.53
C ARG A 125 -17.41 3.83 -1.82
N ARG A 126 -17.77 2.55 -1.70
CA ARG A 126 -19.16 2.10 -1.90
C ARG A 126 -20.11 2.83 -0.96
N LEU A 127 -19.72 2.98 0.31
CA LEU A 127 -20.52 3.71 1.29
C LEU A 127 -20.68 5.19 0.89
N LYS A 128 -19.60 5.87 0.51
CA LYS A 128 -19.66 7.27 0.03
C LYS A 128 -20.52 7.44 -1.23
N SER A 129 -20.58 6.44 -2.11
CA SER A 129 -21.45 6.49 -3.29
C SER A 129 -22.93 6.25 -3.01
N LEU A 130 -23.27 5.60 -1.89
CA LEU A 130 -24.66 5.32 -1.51
C LEU A 130 -25.31 6.48 -0.72
N ILE A 131 -24.49 7.32 -0.08
CA ILE A 131 -24.94 8.47 0.72
C ILE A 131 -25.07 9.75 -0.13
N ARG A 132 -24.47 9.76 -1.34
CA ARG A 132 -24.64 10.82 -2.34
C ARG A 132 -25.85 10.54 -3.22
#